data_AF-A0A8S9N0P2-F1
#
_entry.id   AF-A0A8S9N0P2-F1
#
_cell.length_a   1.000
_cell.length_b   1.000
_cell.length_c   1.000
_cell.angle_alpha   90.00
_cell.angle_beta   90.00
_cell.angle_gamma   90.00
#
_symmetry.space_group_name_H-M   'P 1'
#
loop_
_entity.id
_entity.type
_entity.pdbx_description
1 polymer ?
#
loop_
_entity_poly.entity_id
_entity_poly.type
_entity_poly.pdbx_seq_one_letter_code
_entity_poly.pdbx_strand_id
1 'polypeptide(L)' 'MKIALGILEKAKKICGNHGIKADTFTDVGDPNEPIHKIIQERKVNLLVMSNQQNQSLKKCLHNTDCSLLVVEKGIRIN' A
#
# COMPACT_ATOMS: atom_id res chain seq x y z
N MET A 1 10.41 -13.84 6.82
CA MET A 1 10.01 -13.41 5.45
C MET A 1 8.83 -14.22 4.85
N LYS A 2 8.69 -15.53 5.13
CA LYS A 2 7.59 -16.37 4.58
C LYS A 2 6.18 -15.81 4.82
N ILE A 3 5.91 -15.22 5.99
CA ILE A 3 4.60 -14.64 6.33
C ILE A 3 4.27 -13.44 5.42
N ALA A 4 5.22 -12.54 5.18
CA ALA A 4 5.02 -11.36 4.33
C ALA A 4 4.70 -11.76 2.87
N LEU A 5 5.43 -12.76 2.35
CA LEU A 5 5.16 -13.30 1.00
C LEU A 5 3.76 -13.91 0.91
N GLY A 6 3.36 -14.72 1.90
CA GLY A 6 2.00 -15.29 1.93
C GLY A 6 0.89 -14.23 1.99
N ILE A 7 1.12 -13.10 2.68
CA ILE A 7 0.17 -11.98 2.69
C ILE A 7 0.05 -11.35 1.29
N LEU A 8 1.19 -11.12 0.62
CA LEU A 8 1.22 -10.55 -0.72
C LEU A 8 0.59 -11.48 -1.77
N GLU A 9 0.82 -12.79 -1.69
CA GLU A 9 0.18 -13.78 -2.55
C GLU A 9 -1.35 -13.78 -2.38
N LYS A 10 -1.83 -13.73 -1.13
CA LYS A 10 -3.26 -13.61 -0.86
C LYS A 10 -3.85 -12.31 -1.43
N ALA A 11 -3.16 -11.18 -1.27
CA ALA A 11 -3.59 -9.90 -1.82
C ALA A 11 -3.64 -9.94 -3.35
N LYS A 12 -2.60 -10.46 -4.02
CA LYS A 12 -2.55 -10.62 -5.47
C LYS A 12 -3.68 -11.50 -6.00
N LYS A 13 -4.02 -12.59 -5.28
CA LYS A 13 -5.17 -13.45 -5.60
C LYS A 13 -6.50 -12.69 -5.50
N ILE A 14 -6.70 -11.90 -4.45
CA ILE A 14 -7.92 -11.07 -4.31
C ILE A 14 -8.05 -10.09 -5.47
N CYS A 15 -6.97 -9.40 -5.86
CA CYS A 15 -6.96 -8.52 -7.03
C CYS A 15 -7.33 -9.28 -8.31
N GLY A 16 -6.71 -10.44 -8.54
CA GLY A 16 -6.98 -11.29 -9.71
C GLY A 16 -8.45 -11.72 -9.80
N ASN A 17 -9.09 -12.04 -8.67
CA ASN A 17 -10.52 -12.39 -8.62
C ASN A 17 -11.44 -11.23 -9.05
N HIS A 18 -10.95 -9.98 -9.02
CA HIS A 18 -11.67 -8.79 -9.47
C HIS A 18 -11.18 -8.31 -10.86
N GLY A 19 -10.42 -9.14 -11.60
CA GLY A 19 -9.87 -8.77 -12.91
C GLY A 19 -8.72 -7.75 -12.84
N ILE A 20 -8.18 -7.47 -11.65
CA ILE A 20 -7.10 -6.51 -11.44
C ILE A 20 -5.75 -7.23 -11.56
N LYS A 21 -4.92 -6.80 -12.52
CA LYS A 21 -3.53 -7.24 -12.62
C LYS A 21 -2.71 -6.56 -11.52
N ALA A 22 -2.13 -7.36 -10.63
CA ALA A 22 -1.36 -6.86 -9.49
C ALA A 22 0.08 -7.39 -9.47
N ASP A 23 1.02 -6.48 -9.17
CA ASP A 23 2.42 -6.79 -8.87
C ASP A 23 2.65 -6.64 -7.36
N THR A 24 3.60 -7.41 -6.83
CA THR A 24 3.91 -7.46 -5.39
C THR A 24 5.40 -7.20 -5.19
N PHE A 25 5.73 -6.37 -4.21
CA PHE A 25 7.11 -6.00 -3.89
C PHE A 25 7.34 -6.13 -2.39
N THR A 26 8.57 -6.47 -2.01
CA THR A 26 9.04 -6.43 -0.63
C THR A 26 10.36 -5.68 -0.62
N ASP A 27 10.54 -4.77 0.33
CA ASP A 27 11.78 -4.05 0.53
C ASP A 27 12.14 -4.03 2.03
N VAL A 28 13.39 -3.68 2.35
CA VAL A 28 13.92 -3.64 3.72
C VAL A 28 14.34 -2.22 4.06
N GLY A 29 13.92 -1.72 5.22
CA GLY A 29 14.32 -0.39 5.71
C GLY A 29 13.20 0.36 6.41
N ASP A 30 13.39 1.66 6.60
CA ASP A 30 12.31 2.57 7.03
C ASP A 30 11.28 2.63 5.89
N PRO A 31 9.99 2.38 6.15
CA PRO A 31 8.97 2.32 5.10
C PRO A 31 8.78 3.63 4.32
N ASN A 32 9.19 4.79 4.86
CA ASN A 32 9.05 6.07 4.15
C ASN A 32 9.89 6.14 2.88
N GLU A 33 11.12 5.61 2.91
CA GLU A 33 12.05 5.67 1.79
C GLU A 33 11.63 4.79 0.59
N PRO A 34 11.38 3.46 0.74
CA PRO A 34 11.00 2.61 -0.38
C PRO A 34 9.60 2.94 -0.91
N ILE A 35 8.67 3.40 -0.06
CA ILE A 35 7.36 3.87 -0.52
C ILE A 35 7.52 5.14 -1.36
N HIS A 36 8.30 6.12 -0.91
CA HIS A 36 8.55 7.33 -1.70
C HIS A 36 9.22 6.99 -3.04
N LYS A 37 10.24 6.13 -3.01
CA LYS A 37 10.96 5.66 -4.19
C LYS A 37 10.05 4.98 -5.20
N ILE A 38 9.22 4.02 -4.77
CA ILE A 38 8.35 3.27 -5.69
C ILE A 38 7.26 4.17 -6.29
N ILE A 39 6.77 5.18 -5.55
CA ILE A 39 5.82 6.17 -6.07
C ILE A 39 6.42 6.91 -7.28
N GLN A 40 7.67 7.35 -7.16
CA GLN A 40 8.38 8.06 -8.22
C GLN A 40 8.70 7.13 -9.41
N GLU A 41 9.31 5.97 -9.15
CA GLU A 41 9.76 5.04 -10.19
C GLU A 41 8.62 4.45 -11.00
N ARG A 42 7.49 4.13 -10.35
CA ARG A 42 6.32 3.55 -11.00
C ARG A 42 5.27 4.57 -11.39
N LYS A 43 5.51 5.86 -11.13
CA LYS A 43 4.56 6.96 -11.35
C LYS A 43 3.19 6.66 -10.74
N VAL A 44 3.19 6.20 -9.49
CA VAL A 44 1.96 5.84 -8.77
C VAL A 44 1.12 7.10 -8.57
N ASN A 45 -0.13 7.08 -9.02
CA ASN A 45 -1.05 8.22 -8.91
C ASN A 45 -1.88 8.21 -7.62
N LEU A 46 -2.04 7.05 -6.99
CA LEU A 46 -2.86 6.87 -5.78
C LEU A 46 -2.20 5.88 -4.81
N LEU A 47 -1.93 6.33 -3.59
CA LEU A 47 -1.56 5.49 -2.46
C LEU A 47 -2.81 5.20 -1.63
N VAL A 48 -3.10 3.92 -1.40
CA VAL A 48 -4.23 3.47 -0.56
C VAL A 48 -3.67 2.83 0.71
N MET A 49 -4.18 3.25 1.87
CA MET A 49 -3.74 2.68 3.15
C MET A 49 -4.83 2.75 4.23
N SER A 50 -4.67 1.98 5.31
CA SER A 50 -5.59 2.06 6.44
C SER A 50 -5.31 3.28 7.32
N ASN A 51 -6.33 3.78 8.02
CA ASN A 51 -6.16 4.91 8.96
C ASN A 51 -5.13 4.62 10.07
N GLN A 52 -5.00 3.36 10.48
CA GLN A 52 -3.97 2.95 11.45
C GLN A 52 -2.54 3.26 10.95
N GLN A 53 -2.30 3.17 9.64
CA GLN A 53 -0.98 3.41 9.03
C GLN A 53 -0.80 4.85 8.56
N ASN A 54 -1.88 5.63 8.47
CA ASN A 54 -1.87 7.00 7.99
C ASN A 54 -0.94 7.90 8.81
N GLN A 55 -0.95 7.80 10.15
CA GLN A 55 -0.12 8.65 11.00
C GLN A 55 1.38 8.45 10.75
N SER A 56 1.82 7.22 10.52
CA SER A 56 3.24 6.87 10.37
C SER A 56 3.77 7.07 8.95
N LEU A 57 2.90 6.93 7.94
CA LEU A 57 3.32 6.86 6.53
C LEU A 57 2.82 8.02 5.66
N LYS A 58 2.10 8.99 6.24
CA LYS A 58 1.73 10.22 5.51
C LYS A 58 2.95 10.98 5.00
N LYS A 59 4.09 10.87 5.69
CA LYS A 59 5.34 11.52 5.31
C LYS A 59 5.92 11.01 3.97
N CYS A 60 5.59 9.78 3.56
CA CYS A 60 6.05 9.21 2.28
C CYS A 60 5.63 10.05 1.06
N LEU A 61 4.55 10.82 1.19
CA LEU A 61 3.95 11.59 0.09
C LEU A 61 4.49 13.01 -0.04
N HIS A 62 5.39 13.45 0.85
CA HIS A 62 6.02 14.76 0.69
C HIS A 62 6.69 14.86 -0.68
N ASN A 63 6.44 15.95 -1.40
CA ASN A 63 6.99 16.24 -2.71
C ASN A 63 6.68 15.15 -3.78
N THR A 64 5.51 14.51 -3.67
CA THR A 64 4.99 13.59 -4.69
C THR A 64 3.64 14.10 -5.22
N ASP A 65 3.34 13.84 -6.50
CA ASP A 65 2.03 14.12 -7.11
C ASP A 65 1.00 13.01 -6.82
N CYS A 66 1.31 12.11 -5.89
CA CYS A 66 0.49 10.95 -5.58
C CYS A 66 -0.64 11.33 -4.61
N SER A 67 -1.88 11.02 -4.99
CA SER A 67 -3.04 11.20 -4.13
C SER A 67 -3.08 10.16 -3.01
N LEU A 68 -3.66 10.52 -1.86
CA LEU A 68 -3.84 9.60 -0.72
C LEU A 68 -5.31 9.24 -0.50
N LEU A 69 -5.61 7.95 -0.47
CA LEU A 69 -6.88 7.41 0.00
C LEU A 69 -6.68 6.64 1.31
N VAL A 70 -7.26 7.16 2.38
CA VAL A 70 -7.25 6.50 3.69
C VAL A 70 -8.56 5.72 3.87
N VAL A 71 -8.43 4.43 4.12
CA VAL A 71 -9.57 3.54 4.37
C VAL A 71 -9.74 3.34 5.87
N GLU A 72 -10.93 3.66 6.37
CA GLU A 72 -11.31 3.38 7.75
C GLU A 72 -12.01 2.02 7.83
N LYS A 73 -11.70 1.27 8.89
CA LYS A 73 -12.42 0.05 9.19
C LYS A 73 -13.81 0.44 9.70
N GLY A 74 -14.85 0.11 8.94
CA GLY A 74 -16.22 0.27 9.40
C GLY A 74 -16.49 -0.51 10.69
N ILE A 75 -17.23 0.09 11.62
CA ILE A 75 -17.77 -0.62 12.78
C ILE A 75 -18.92 -1.49 12.28
N ARG A 76 -18.78 -2.81 12.39
CA ARG A 76 -19.94 -3.72 12.27
C ARG A 76 -20.72 -3.65 13.58
N ILE A 77 -21.87 -3.00 13.55
CA ILE A 77 -22.89 -3.11 14.58
C ILE A 77 -23.68 -4.39 14.24
N ASN A 78 -23.48 -5.44 15.03
CA ASN A 78 -24.26 -6.67 14.97
C ASN A 78 -25.49 -6.52 15.86
#